data_AF-A0A940KSB9-F1
#
_entry.id   AF-A0A940KSB9-F1
#
_cell.length_a   1.000
_cell.length_b   1.000
_cell.length_c   1.000
_cell.angle_alpha   90.00
_cell.angle_beta   90.00
_cell.angle_gamma   90.00
#
_symmetry.space_group_name_H-M   'P 1'
#
loop_
_entity.id
_entity.type
_entity.pdbx_description
1 polymer ?
#
loop_
_entity_poly.entity_id
_entity_poly.type
_entity_poly.pdbx_seq_one_letter_code
_entity_poly.pdbx_strand_id
1 'polypeptide(L)'
;YLRISVPGQIIDVRESAAGAVSGSIISWVSELAPFNETQTGRIFSVRQILTPDTAAAISRLFWSGLMPDLPTDDSIKNWSHGFDGATFIIEQSAGCEYALKSYWTPRAQDSLKEALIVEHFIDSAFAIANADHLLGLFEKTIPYECYTTGGIGISCKILTDKQKRKYAAERRRYLSRRKK
;
A
#
# COMPACT_ATOMS: atom_id res chain seq x y z
N TYR A 1 13.80 -11.24 0.36
CA TYR A 1 13.07 -9.97 0.22
C TYR A 1 11.59 -10.28 0.10
N LEU A 2 10.77 -9.50 0.77
CA LEU A 2 9.31 -9.59 0.75
C LEU A 2 8.75 -8.16 0.68
N ARG A 3 7.83 -7.91 -0.23
CA ARG A 3 7.02 -6.70 -0.29
C ARG A 3 5.56 -7.08 -0.33
N ILE A 4 4.77 -6.42 0.52
CA ILE A 4 3.31 -6.57 0.59
C ILE A 4 2.73 -5.20 0.29
N SER A 5 1.97 -5.09 -0.80
CA SER A 5 1.39 -3.83 -1.25
C SER A 5 -0.13 -3.92 -1.20
N VAL A 6 -0.73 -2.95 -0.55
CA VAL A 6 -2.18 -2.74 -0.49
C VAL A 6 -2.47 -1.30 -0.92
N PRO A 7 -3.73 -0.95 -1.25
CA PRO A 7 -4.06 0.44 -1.55
C PRO A 7 -3.57 1.40 -0.45
N GLY A 8 -2.71 2.34 -0.82
CA GLY A 8 -2.18 3.38 0.08
C GLY A 8 -1.05 2.98 1.02
N GLN A 9 -0.69 1.69 1.13
CA GLN A 9 0.40 1.26 2.00
C GLN A 9 1.23 0.09 1.43
N ILE A 10 2.52 0.08 1.76
CA ILE A 10 3.47 -0.94 1.34
C ILE A 10 4.33 -1.34 2.53
N ILE A 11 4.44 -2.63 2.82
CA ILE A 11 5.42 -3.17 3.77
C ILE A 11 6.56 -3.79 2.96
N ASP A 12 7.79 -3.35 3.23
CA ASP A 12 9.02 -3.94 2.71
C ASP A 12 9.76 -4.64 3.85
N VAL A 13 10.15 -5.90 3.65
CA VAL A 13 11.00 -6.68 4.55
C VAL A 13 12.19 -7.25 3.78
N ARG A 14 13.38 -7.09 4.35
CA ARG A 14 14.65 -7.52 3.77
C ARG A 14 15.47 -8.25 4.81
N GLU A 15 16.09 -9.33 4.38
CA GLU A 15 17.08 -10.06 5.16
C GLU A 15 18.44 -9.89 4.48
N SER A 16 19.46 -9.58 5.27
CA SER A 16 20.82 -9.47 4.77
C SER A 16 21.47 -10.86 4.63
N ALA A 17 22.59 -10.95 3.92
CA ALA A 17 23.35 -12.21 3.83
C ALA A 17 23.83 -12.73 5.20
N ALA A 18 23.89 -11.87 6.22
CA ALA A 18 24.24 -12.24 7.59
C ALA A 18 23.02 -12.63 8.45
N GLY A 19 21.82 -12.73 7.87
CA GLY A 19 20.57 -13.06 8.57
C GLY A 19 19.92 -11.89 9.31
N ALA A 20 20.42 -10.66 9.16
CA ALA A 20 19.84 -9.49 9.81
C ALA A 20 18.56 -9.06 9.07
N VAL A 21 17.43 -9.05 9.78
CA VAL A 21 16.13 -8.65 9.22
C VAL A 21 15.88 -7.16 9.46
N SER A 22 15.45 -6.47 8.42
CA SER A 22 15.06 -5.07 8.45
C SER A 22 13.76 -4.87 7.67
N GLY A 23 13.01 -3.83 8.00
CA GLY A 23 11.79 -3.53 7.28
C GLY A 23 11.36 -2.07 7.38
N SER A 24 10.38 -1.73 6.55
CA SER A 24 9.74 -0.42 6.58
C SER A 24 8.32 -0.52 6.07
N ILE A 25 7.45 0.33 6.59
CA ILE A 25 6.14 0.58 6.00
C ILE A 25 6.15 1.96 5.33
N ILE A 26 5.54 2.05 4.16
CA ILE A 26 5.42 3.26 3.36
C ILE A 26 3.93 3.52 3.19
N SER A 27 3.46 4.67 3.69
CA SER A 27 2.12 5.16 3.37
C SER A 27 2.21 6.19 2.26
N TRP A 28 1.28 6.18 1.31
CA TRP A 28 1.32 7.05 0.15
C TRP A 28 -0.07 7.45 -0.36
N VAL A 29 -0.15 8.62 -0.98
CA VAL A 29 -1.32 9.11 -1.71
C VAL A 29 -0.91 9.86 -2.96
N SER A 30 -1.78 9.84 -3.98
CA SER A 30 -1.67 10.68 -5.16
C SER A 30 -2.63 11.87 -5.04
N GLU A 31 -2.14 13.08 -5.34
CA GLU A 31 -2.98 14.28 -5.40
C GLU A 31 -4.01 14.14 -6.52
N LEU A 32 -5.27 14.42 -6.19
CA LEU A 32 -6.32 14.64 -7.18
C LEU A 32 -6.59 16.15 -7.28
N ALA A 33 -6.17 16.77 -8.37
CA ALA A 33 -6.49 18.17 -8.61
C ALA A 33 -7.99 18.31 -8.96
N PRO A 34 -8.61 19.47 -8.66
CA PRO A 34 -9.97 19.77 -9.10
C PRO A 34 -10.15 19.56 -10.60
N PHE A 35 -11.37 19.21 -11.03
CA PHE A 35 -11.68 18.86 -12.43
C PHE A 35 -11.26 19.94 -13.44
N ASN A 36 -11.34 21.21 -13.06
CA ASN A 36 -10.96 22.35 -13.90
C ASN A 36 -9.46 22.72 -13.83
N GLU A 37 -8.65 21.95 -13.11
CA GLU A 37 -7.22 22.18 -12.94
C GLU A 37 -6.38 21.07 -13.56
N THR A 38 -5.15 21.41 -13.96
CA THR A 38 -4.18 20.43 -14.47
C THR A 38 -3.80 19.45 -13.38
N GLN A 39 -3.98 18.15 -13.65
CA GLN A 39 -3.51 17.09 -12.76
C GLN A 39 -1.99 17.16 -12.59
N THR A 40 -1.54 17.06 -11.33
CA THR A 40 -0.13 17.24 -11.01
C THR A 40 0.67 15.96 -11.02
N GLY A 41 0.00 14.81 -10.87
CA GLY A 41 0.65 13.51 -10.67
C GLY A 41 1.55 13.47 -9.43
N ARG A 42 1.32 14.36 -8.45
CA ARG A 42 2.12 14.41 -7.22
C ARG A 42 1.79 13.23 -6.33
N ILE A 43 2.83 12.56 -5.86
CA ILE A 43 2.72 11.56 -4.80
C ILE A 43 3.28 12.19 -3.53
N PHE A 44 2.53 12.04 -2.43
CA PHE A 44 3.02 12.28 -1.08
C PHE A 44 3.16 10.93 -0.40
N SER A 45 4.34 10.66 0.15
CA SER A 45 4.60 9.42 0.87
C SER A 45 5.46 9.67 2.10
N VAL A 46 5.26 8.82 3.11
CA VAL A 46 6.08 8.80 4.32
C VAL A 46 6.49 7.35 4.56
N ARG A 47 7.79 7.17 4.81
CA ARG A 47 8.38 5.88 5.16
C ARG A 47 8.68 5.85 6.66
N GLN A 48 8.19 4.83 7.36
CA GLN A 48 8.58 4.52 8.73
C GLN A 48 9.40 3.23 8.76
N ILE A 49 10.50 3.24 9.50
CA ILE A 49 11.33 2.05 9.69
C ILE A 49 10.67 1.17 10.76
N LEU A 50 10.52 -0.12 10.46
CA LEU A 50 10.03 -1.11 11.41
C LEU A 50 11.16 -1.56 12.32
N THR A 51 10.83 -1.95 13.56
CA THR A 51 11.82 -2.60 14.42
C THR A 51 12.26 -3.93 13.81
N PRO A 52 13.49 -4.40 14.08
CA PRO A 52 13.94 -5.71 13.61
C PRO A 52 12.98 -6.85 14.00
N ASP A 53 12.44 -6.83 15.22
CA ASP A 53 11.48 -7.82 15.71
C ASP A 53 10.17 -7.80 14.91
N THR A 54 9.65 -6.61 14.59
CA THR A 54 8.45 -6.45 13.77
C THR A 54 8.68 -7.00 12.36
N ALA A 55 9.80 -6.63 11.74
CA ALA A 55 10.16 -7.11 10.41
C ALA A 55 10.38 -8.63 10.39
N ALA A 56 11.00 -9.19 11.43
CA ALA A 56 11.22 -10.62 11.59
C ALA A 56 9.89 -11.39 11.81
N ALA A 57 8.96 -10.83 12.57
CA ALA A 57 7.63 -11.41 12.77
C ALA A 57 6.84 -11.48 11.45
N ILE A 58 6.85 -10.42 10.64
CA ILE A 58 6.22 -10.41 9.32
C ILE A 58 6.90 -11.40 8.36
N SER A 59 8.23 -11.44 8.36
CA SER A 59 9.00 -12.41 7.55
C SER A 59 8.59 -13.84 7.91
N ARG A 60 8.52 -14.15 9.21
CA ARG A 60 8.14 -15.47 9.69
C ARG A 60 6.70 -15.82 9.32
N LEU A 61 5.76 -14.90 9.54
CA LEU A 61 4.36 -15.06 9.15
C LEU A 61 4.22 -15.48 7.68
N PHE A 62 5.04 -14.89 6.81
CA PHE A 62 5.07 -15.25 5.40
C PHE A 62 5.71 -16.62 5.15
N TRP A 63 6.96 -16.82 5.54
CA TRP A 63 7.74 -18.01 5.19
C TRP A 63 7.32 -19.30 5.92
N SER A 64 6.69 -19.20 7.10
CA SER A 64 6.15 -20.36 7.80
C SER A 64 4.69 -20.64 7.45
N GLY A 65 4.06 -19.80 6.64
CA GLY A 65 2.66 -19.92 6.23
C GLY A 65 2.50 -20.62 4.89
N LEU A 66 1.27 -20.63 4.37
CA LEU A 66 0.92 -21.20 3.06
C LEU A 66 1.09 -20.19 1.91
N MET A 67 1.43 -18.94 2.21
CA MET A 67 1.56 -17.86 1.22
C MET A 67 2.65 -18.07 0.17
N PRO A 68 3.84 -18.63 0.48
CA PRO A 68 4.87 -18.87 -0.52
C PRO A 68 4.42 -19.83 -1.62
N ASP A 69 3.55 -20.77 -1.30
CA ASP A 69 3.07 -21.81 -2.23
C ASP A 69 1.75 -21.44 -2.94
N LEU A 70 1.02 -20.45 -2.43
CA LEU A 70 -0.25 -20.05 -3.00
C LEU A 70 -0.07 -19.46 -4.41
N PRO A 71 -0.81 -19.88 -5.43
CA PRO A 71 -0.73 -19.25 -6.75
C PRO A 71 -1.32 -17.82 -6.73
N THR A 72 -1.12 -17.07 -7.80
CA THR A 72 -1.80 -15.78 -8.02
C THR A 72 -3.29 -15.99 -8.34
N ASP A 73 -4.10 -14.95 -8.16
CA ASP A 73 -5.56 -15.03 -8.30
C ASP A 73 -6.06 -15.61 -9.63
N ASP A 74 -5.45 -15.25 -10.76
CA ASP A 74 -5.80 -15.77 -12.09
C ASP A 74 -5.68 -17.30 -12.24
N SER A 75 -4.97 -17.94 -11.33
CA SER A 75 -4.68 -19.36 -11.31
C SER A 75 -5.46 -20.10 -10.22
N ILE A 76 -6.26 -19.38 -9.42
CA ILE A 76 -7.15 -19.95 -8.41
C ILE A 76 -8.53 -20.14 -9.02
N LYS A 77 -9.01 -21.38 -9.00
CA LYS A 77 -10.31 -21.72 -9.55
C LYS A 77 -11.42 -20.94 -8.83
N ASN A 78 -12.31 -20.32 -9.62
CA ASN A 78 -13.43 -19.51 -9.16
C ASN A 78 -13.05 -18.19 -8.47
N TRP A 79 -11.79 -17.76 -8.52
CA TRP A 79 -11.46 -16.40 -8.12
C TRP A 79 -12.11 -15.42 -9.10
N SER A 80 -12.92 -14.51 -8.59
CA SER A 80 -13.65 -13.53 -9.39
C SER A 80 -13.09 -12.12 -9.17
N HIS A 81 -13.22 -11.26 -10.18
CA HIS A 81 -12.83 -9.85 -10.10
C HIS A 81 -14.07 -8.97 -10.07
N GLY A 82 -14.07 -7.96 -9.21
CA GLY A 82 -15.08 -6.91 -9.15
C GLY A 82 -14.53 -5.54 -9.54
N PHE A 83 -15.23 -4.48 -9.13
CA PHE A 83 -14.99 -3.11 -9.58
C PHE A 83 -14.52 -2.15 -8.47
N ASP A 84 -14.08 -2.67 -7.32
CA ASP A 84 -13.58 -1.84 -6.20
C ASP A 84 -12.17 -1.28 -6.45
N GLY A 85 -11.46 -1.80 -7.46
CA GLY A 85 -10.09 -1.43 -7.80
C GLY A 85 -9.06 -1.76 -6.73
N ALA A 86 -9.37 -2.62 -5.75
CA ALA A 86 -8.43 -3.03 -4.72
C ALA A 86 -7.70 -4.31 -5.15
N THR A 87 -6.39 -4.18 -5.36
CA THR A 87 -5.49 -5.30 -5.65
C THR A 87 -4.39 -5.34 -4.61
N PHE A 88 -4.18 -6.52 -4.05
CA PHE A 88 -3.12 -6.82 -3.10
C PHE A 88 -1.98 -7.48 -3.88
N ILE A 89 -0.77 -6.95 -3.75
CA ILE A 89 0.40 -7.44 -4.49
C ILE A 89 1.44 -7.93 -3.50
N ILE A 90 1.87 -9.16 -3.70
CA ILE A 90 2.95 -9.77 -2.93
C ILE A 90 4.11 -10.04 -3.87
N GLU A 91 5.23 -9.40 -3.58
CA GLU A 91 6.48 -9.57 -4.30
C GLU A 91 7.48 -10.24 -3.37
N GLN A 92 8.09 -11.33 -3.82
CA GLN A 92 9.10 -12.05 -3.06
C GLN A 92 10.34 -12.34 -3.90
N SER A 93 11.48 -12.40 -3.23
CA SER A 93 12.71 -12.92 -3.81
C SER A 93 13.54 -13.63 -2.75
N ALA A 94 13.90 -14.89 -3.03
CA ALA A 94 14.74 -15.72 -2.18
C ALA A 94 15.78 -16.43 -3.06
N GLY A 95 17.06 -16.16 -2.83
CA GLY A 95 18.13 -16.68 -3.70
C GLY A 95 17.96 -16.25 -5.15
N CYS A 96 17.83 -17.22 -6.06
CA CYS A 96 17.62 -16.99 -7.49
C CYS A 96 16.13 -17.02 -7.90
N GLU A 97 15.22 -17.21 -6.94
CA GLU A 97 13.78 -17.28 -7.20
C GLU A 97 13.14 -15.91 -7.00
N TYR A 98 12.25 -15.55 -7.93
CA TYR A 98 11.43 -14.34 -7.87
C TYR A 98 9.99 -14.72 -8.17
N ALA A 99 9.05 -14.18 -7.39
CA ALA A 99 7.63 -14.31 -7.67
C ALA A 99 6.90 -13.00 -7.38
N LEU A 100 5.96 -12.69 -8.26
CA LEU A 100 5.01 -11.60 -8.11
C LEU A 100 3.60 -12.21 -8.17
N LYS A 101 2.82 -12.00 -7.12
CA LYS A 101 1.45 -12.53 -7.01
C LYS A 101 0.49 -11.38 -6.79
N SER A 102 -0.61 -11.38 -7.52
CA SER A 102 -1.70 -10.43 -7.35
C SER A 102 -2.94 -11.15 -6.82
N TYR A 103 -3.67 -10.45 -5.97
CA TYR A 103 -4.94 -10.92 -5.43
C TYR A 103 -5.93 -9.78 -5.48
N TRP A 104 -6.95 -9.90 -6.31
CA TRP A 104 -8.12 -9.02 -6.22
C TRP A 104 -8.91 -9.32 -4.94
N THR A 105 -9.42 -8.28 -4.26
CA THR A 105 -10.09 -8.30 -2.95
C THR A 105 -10.44 -9.68 -2.37
N PRO A 106 -9.53 -10.29 -1.57
CA PRO A 106 -9.73 -11.63 -1.01
C PRO A 106 -11.01 -11.73 -0.16
N ARG A 107 -11.33 -10.67 0.60
CA ARG A 107 -12.57 -10.58 1.39
C ARG A 107 -13.85 -10.79 0.59
N ALA A 108 -13.85 -10.52 -0.72
CA ALA A 108 -15.00 -10.74 -1.59
C ALA A 108 -15.12 -12.19 -2.09
N GLN A 109 -14.15 -13.05 -1.76
CA GLN A 109 -14.06 -14.45 -2.15
C GLN A 109 -14.18 -15.39 -0.92
N ASP A 110 -15.03 -15.07 0.06
CA ASP A 110 -15.15 -15.73 1.36
C ASP A 110 -15.36 -17.27 1.32
N SER A 111 -15.87 -17.79 0.20
CA SER A 111 -16.03 -19.22 -0.05
C SER A 111 -14.75 -19.97 -0.47
N LEU A 112 -13.67 -19.26 -0.81
CA LEU A 112 -12.39 -19.84 -1.25
C LEU A 112 -11.39 -19.91 -0.09
N LYS A 113 -10.80 -21.09 0.13
CA LYS A 113 -9.80 -21.28 1.20
C LYS A 113 -8.57 -20.42 0.97
N GLU A 114 -8.17 -20.29 -0.28
CA GLU A 114 -7.04 -19.49 -0.73
C GLU A 114 -7.25 -18.01 -0.35
N ALA A 115 -8.46 -17.49 -0.56
CA ALA A 115 -8.77 -16.11 -0.20
C ALA A 115 -8.71 -15.86 1.30
N LEU A 116 -9.17 -16.80 2.13
CA LEU A 116 -9.05 -16.71 3.58
C LEU A 116 -7.59 -16.70 4.04
N ILE A 117 -6.72 -17.47 3.38
CA ILE A 117 -5.28 -17.48 3.66
C ILE A 117 -4.65 -16.12 3.33
N VAL A 118 -4.98 -15.57 2.15
CA VAL A 118 -4.47 -14.26 1.72
C VAL A 118 -4.95 -13.14 2.64
N GLU A 119 -6.25 -13.09 2.94
CA GLU A 119 -6.83 -12.09 3.84
C GLU A 119 -6.17 -12.15 5.22
N HIS A 120 -6.11 -13.33 5.83
CA HIS A 120 -5.49 -13.51 7.14
C HIS A 120 -4.02 -13.09 7.16
N PHE A 121 -3.26 -13.42 6.10
CA PHE A 121 -1.87 -13.01 5.98
C PHE A 121 -1.73 -11.49 5.94
N ILE A 122 -2.53 -10.81 5.11
CA ILE A 122 -2.47 -9.36 4.92
C ILE A 122 -2.87 -8.64 6.20
N ASP A 123 -4.02 -9.00 6.78
CA ASP A 123 -4.51 -8.43 8.04
C ASP A 123 -3.48 -8.60 9.15
N SER A 124 -2.91 -9.81 9.29
CA SER A 124 -1.89 -10.10 10.31
C SER A 124 -0.60 -9.30 10.08
N ALA A 125 -0.10 -9.22 8.85
CA ALA A 125 1.13 -8.49 8.54
C ALA A 125 0.97 -6.98 8.83
N PHE A 126 -0.18 -6.40 8.47
CA PHE A 126 -0.48 -4.99 8.70
C PHE A 126 -0.77 -4.69 10.17
N ALA A 127 -1.41 -5.61 10.90
CA ALA A 127 -1.57 -5.51 12.35
C ALA A 127 -0.21 -5.53 13.07
N ILE A 128 0.69 -6.46 12.70
CA ILE A 128 2.05 -6.54 13.26
C ILE A 128 2.83 -5.23 13.00
N ALA A 129 2.68 -4.64 11.81
CA ALA A 129 3.30 -3.37 11.46
C ALA A 129 2.65 -2.13 12.13
N ASN A 130 1.57 -2.31 12.89
CA ASN A 130 0.74 -1.23 13.43
C ASN A 130 0.28 -0.24 12.34
N ALA A 131 -0.08 -0.78 11.18
CA ALA A 131 -0.27 -0.03 9.96
C ALA A 131 -1.42 0.99 10.03
N ASP A 132 -2.53 0.63 10.69
CA ASP A 132 -3.70 1.51 10.87
C ASP A 132 -3.34 2.78 11.67
N HIS A 133 -2.59 2.62 12.75
CA HIS A 133 -2.13 3.76 13.55
C HIS A 133 -1.22 4.68 12.72
N LEU A 134 -0.27 4.09 11.99
CA LEU A 134 0.65 4.84 11.13
C LEU A 134 -0.07 5.53 9.97
N LEU A 135 -1.10 4.89 9.40
CA LEU A 135 -1.96 5.49 8.38
C LEU A 135 -2.69 6.71 8.94
N GLY A 136 -3.31 6.59 10.13
CA GLY A 136 -4.01 7.70 10.77
C GLY A 136 -3.09 8.88 11.14
N LEU A 137 -1.81 8.62 11.43
CA LEU A 137 -0.80 9.69 11.59
C LEU A 137 -0.45 10.33 10.24
N PHE A 138 -0.24 9.51 9.21
CA PHE A 138 0.08 9.96 7.86
C PHE A 138 -1.03 10.84 7.26
N GLU A 139 -2.30 10.46 7.39
CA GLU A 139 -3.46 11.18 6.86
C GLU A 139 -3.53 12.64 7.34
N LYS A 140 -3.17 12.88 8.60
CA LYS A 140 -3.10 14.21 9.22
C LYS A 140 -2.05 15.10 8.54
N THR A 141 -1.01 14.50 7.95
CA THR A 141 0.10 15.23 7.30
C THR A 141 -0.11 15.47 5.81
N ILE A 142 -1.11 14.83 5.18
CA ILE A 142 -1.33 14.92 3.72
C ILE A 142 -1.51 16.39 3.28
N PRO A 143 -0.68 16.91 2.36
CA PRO A 143 -0.73 18.31 1.93
C PRO A 143 -1.64 18.51 0.70
N TYR A 144 -2.73 17.74 0.60
CA TYR A 144 -3.67 17.78 -0.52
C TYR A 144 -5.09 18.01 -0.02
N GLU A 145 -5.88 18.72 -0.84
CA GLU A 145 -7.32 18.86 -0.64
C GLU A 145 -8.02 17.54 -0.91
N CYS A 146 -7.84 16.99 -2.11
CA CYS A 146 -8.35 15.68 -2.51
C CYS A 146 -7.20 14.77 -2.93
N TYR A 147 -7.33 13.48 -2.63
CA TYR A 147 -6.32 12.48 -2.93
C TYR A 147 -6.93 11.08 -3.07
N THR A 148 -6.15 10.18 -3.67
CA THR A 148 -6.49 8.74 -3.80
C THR A 148 -5.31 7.88 -3.38
N THR A 149 -5.60 6.67 -2.93
CA THR A 149 -4.64 5.61 -2.55
C THR A 149 -4.46 4.55 -3.64
N GLY A 150 -4.89 4.84 -4.89
CA GLY A 150 -4.73 3.96 -6.05
C GLY A 150 -5.95 3.09 -6.40
N GLY A 151 -6.96 3.06 -5.53
CA GLY A 151 -8.27 2.45 -5.82
C GLY A 151 -9.29 3.47 -6.36
N ILE A 152 -10.57 3.07 -6.42
CA ILE A 152 -11.66 3.96 -6.89
C ILE A 152 -12.03 5.07 -5.88
N GLY A 153 -11.59 4.94 -4.63
CA GLY A 153 -11.89 5.87 -3.56
C GLY A 153 -11.17 7.21 -3.72
N ILE A 154 -11.91 8.29 -3.49
CA ILE A 154 -11.39 9.66 -3.42
C ILE A 154 -11.68 10.20 -2.03
N SER A 155 -10.63 10.65 -1.35
CA SER A 155 -10.72 11.29 -0.04
C SER A 155 -10.48 12.79 -0.20
N CYS A 156 -11.43 13.61 0.25
CA CYS A 156 -11.31 15.07 0.25
C CYS A 156 -11.43 15.63 1.66
N LYS A 157 -10.53 16.55 2.02
CA LYS A 157 -10.57 17.28 3.30
C LYS A 157 -11.66 18.35 3.26
N ILE A 158 -12.38 18.51 4.36
CA ILE A 158 -13.26 19.67 4.56
C ILE A 158 -12.37 20.85 4.95
N LEU A 159 -12.27 21.84 4.05
CA LEU A 159 -11.33 22.95 4.17
C LEU A 159 -12.03 24.31 4.23
N THR A 160 -11.48 25.22 5.01
CA THR A 160 -11.78 26.65 4.93
C THR A 160 -11.26 27.26 3.62
N ASP A 161 -11.82 28.40 3.20
CA ASP A 161 -11.36 29.12 2.01
C ASP A 161 -9.87 29.47 2.05
N LYS A 162 -9.36 29.80 3.24
CA LYS A 162 -7.92 30.07 3.43
C LYS A 162 -7.07 28.84 3.12
N GLN A 163 -7.49 27.66 3.57
CA GLN A 163 -6.79 26.40 3.30
C GLN A 163 -6.89 26.02 1.82
N LYS A 164 -8.06 26.17 1.19
CA LYS A 164 -8.22 25.94 -0.26
C LYS A 164 -7.27 26.80 -1.08
N ARG A 165 -7.21 28.10 -0.78
CA ARG A 165 -6.28 29.04 -1.44
C ARG A 165 -4.81 28.63 -1.24
N LYS A 166 -4.45 28.16 -0.04
CA LYS A 166 -3.10 27.65 0.26
C LYS A 166 -2.74 26.45 -0.62
N TYR A 167 -3.58 25.42 -0.68
CA TYR A 167 -3.30 24.24 -1.50
C TYR A 167 -3.26 24.57 -3.00
N ALA A 168 -4.16 25.41 -3.51
CA ALA A 168 -4.12 25.87 -4.89
C ALA A 168 -2.83 26.66 -5.23
N ALA A 169 -2.33 27.46 -4.29
CA ALA A 169 -1.04 28.15 -4.46
C ALA A 169 0.15 27.17 -4.47
N GLU A 170 0.17 26.19 -3.56
CA GLU A 170 1.20 25.14 -3.51
C GLU A 170 1.21 24.31 -4.80
N ARG A 171 0.04 23.96 -5.32
CA ARG A 171 -0.13 23.24 -6.58
C ARG A 171 0.45 24.01 -7.77
N ARG A 172 0.08 25.29 -7.91
CA ARG A 172 0.63 26.17 -8.97
C ARG A 172 2.15 26.29 -8.89
N ARG A 173 2.70 26.39 -7.67
CA ARG A 173 4.16 26.42 -7.44
C ARG A 173 4.84 25.11 -7.84
N TYR A 174 4.20 23.96 -7.60
CA TYR A 174 4.72 22.68 -8.04
C TYR A 174 4.74 22.58 -9.57
N LEU A 175 3.62 22.93 -10.23
CA LEU A 175 3.50 22.87 -11.69
C LEU A 175 4.49 23.80 -12.40
N SER A 176 4.77 25.00 -11.86
CA SER A 176 5.75 25.91 -12.46
C SER A 176 7.18 25.39 -12.38
N ARG A 177 7.51 24.59 -11.35
CA ARG A 177 8.83 23.94 -11.21
C ARG A 177 9.02 22.77 -12.18
N ARG A 178 7.96 22.02 -12.51
CA ARG A 178 8.03 20.90 -13.47
C ARG A 178 8.30 21.33 -14.92
N LYS A 179 8.04 22.60 -15.26
CA LYS A 179 8.22 23.13 -16.62
C LYS A 179 9.62 23.69 -16.88
N LYS A 180 10.49 23.71 -15.87
CA LYS A 180 11.91 24.06 -15.99
C LYS A 180 12.71 22.77 -16.08
#